data_AF-A0A542GGV3-F1
#
_entry.id   AF-A0A542GGV3-F1
#
_cell.length_a   1.000
_cell.length_b   1.000
_cell.length_c   1.000
_cell.angle_alpha   90.00
_cell.angle_beta   90.00
_cell.angle_gamma   90.00
#
_symmetry.space_group_name_H-M   'P 1'
#
loop_
_entity.id
_entity.type
_entity.pdbx_description
1 polymer ?
#
loop_
_entity_poly.entity_id
_entity_poly.type
_entity_poly.pdbx_seq_one_letter_code
_entity_poly.pdbx_strand_id
1 'polypeptide(L)' 'MAERGNTTHGQNLDDQMKHETQGVVHGNQPPHAEEWRETEPFPDDTDPAEVQEALNLAAPDPLDDEEGEQ' A
#
# COMPACT_ATOMS: atom_id res chain seq x y z
N MET A 1 24.84 6.71 -24.54
CA MET A 1 23.40 6.98 -24.72
C MET A 1 22.74 5.62 -24.77
N ALA A 2 21.93 5.25 -23.78
CA ALA A 2 21.27 3.95 -23.77
C ALA A 2 20.16 3.95 -24.81
N GLU A 3 20.29 3.11 -25.83
CA GLU A 3 19.23 2.86 -26.81
C GLU A 3 18.04 2.21 -26.10
N ARG A 4 16.93 2.95 -25.99
CA ARG A 4 15.66 2.44 -25.46
C ARG A 4 15.08 1.51 -26.53
N GLY A 5 14.76 0.28 -26.15
CA GLY A 5 14.53 -0.85 -27.05
C GLY A 5 13.41 -0.76 -28.10
N ASN A 6 13.42 -1.76 -28.97
CA ASN A 6 12.51 -2.12 -30.08
C ASN A 6 11.89 -0.97 -30.90
N THR A 7 12.49 -0.74 -32.07
CA THR A 7 12.14 0.31 -33.05
C THR A 7 10.84 0.08 -33.82
N THR A 8 10.21 -1.10 -33.70
CA THR A 8 9.06 -1.47 -34.55
C THR A 8 7.73 -1.18 -33.85
N HIS A 9 7.58 -1.50 -32.57
CA HIS A 9 6.35 -1.28 -31.78
C HIS A 9 6.58 -0.57 -30.44
N GLY A 10 7.81 -0.14 -30.13
CA GLY A 10 8.22 0.32 -28.80
C GLY A 10 7.36 1.44 -28.22
N GLN A 11 7.14 2.55 -28.95
CA GLN A 11 6.42 3.70 -28.39
C GLN A 11 4.95 3.41 -28.06
N ASN A 12 4.23 2.73 -28.96
CA ASN A 12 2.80 2.53 -28.81
C ASN A 12 2.48 1.43 -27.79
N LEU A 13 3.36 0.42 -27.71
CA LEU A 13 3.31 -0.60 -26.67
C LEU A 13 3.65 0.00 -25.30
N ASP A 14 4.68 0.85 -25.22
CA ASP A 14 5.05 1.55 -23.99
C ASP A 14 3.91 2.45 -23.50
N ASP A 15 3.24 3.18 -24.39
CA ASP A 15 2.08 4.02 -24.06
C ASP A 15 0.91 3.19 -23.50
N GLN A 16 0.64 2.03 -24.11
CA GLN A 16 -0.38 1.09 -23.62
C GLN A 16 -0.02 0.54 -22.24
N MET A 17 1.19 0.02 -22.07
CA MET A 17 1.66 -0.51 -20.78
C MET A 17 1.63 0.57 -19.68
N LYS A 18 1.99 1.82 -20.03
CA LYS A 18 1.91 2.95 -19.13
C LYS A 18 0.46 3.24 -18.72
N HIS A 19 -0.47 3.21 -19.67
CA HIS A 19 -1.89 3.45 -19.40
C HIS A 19 -2.49 2.38 -18.47
N GLU A 20 -2.14 1.11 -18.69
CA GLU A 20 -2.55 0.00 -17.84
C GLU A 20 -1.98 0.12 -16.41
N THR A 21 -0.72 0.53 -16.29
CA THR A 21 -0.04 0.62 -14.98
C THR A 21 -0.38 1.90 -14.21
N GLN A 22 -0.86 2.95 -14.88
CA GLN A 22 -1.09 4.26 -14.27
C GLN A 22 -2.06 4.22 -13.09
N GLY A 23 -3.13 3.43 -13.18
CA GLY A 23 -4.14 3.30 -12.12
C GLY A 23 -3.58 2.70 -10.83
N VAL A 24 -2.70 1.71 -10.94
CA VAL A 24 -2.07 1.06 -9.77
C VAL A 24 -1.12 2.02 -9.07
N VAL A 25 -0.33 2.78 -9.84
CA VAL A 25 0.68 3.70 -9.29
C VAL A 25 0.03 4.90 -8.59
N HIS A 26 -1.04 5.46 -9.14
CA HIS A 26 -1.66 6.67 -8.59
C HIS A 26 -2.81 6.37 -7.61
N GLY A 27 -3.30 5.12 -7.55
CA GLY A 27 -4.47 4.75 -6.76
C GLY A 27 -4.27 4.71 -5.24
N ASN A 28 -3.02 4.66 -4.76
CA ASN A 28 -2.72 4.51 -3.33
C ASN A 28 -2.40 5.83 -2.61
N GLN A 29 -2.49 6.98 -3.27
CA GLN A 29 -2.16 8.28 -2.67
C GLN A 29 -3.42 9.09 -2.31
N PRO A 30 -3.53 9.63 -1.09
CA PRO A 30 -4.57 10.58 -0.72
C PRO A 30 -4.58 11.78 -1.68
N PRO A 31 -5.72 12.26 -2.17
CA PRO A 31 -5.73 13.20 -3.30
C PRO A 31 -5.28 14.64 -2.95
N HIS A 32 -4.89 14.94 -1.71
CA HIS A 32 -4.75 16.32 -1.25
C HIS A 32 -3.97 16.55 0.07
N ALA A 33 -3.39 15.53 0.71
CA ALA A 33 -2.55 15.77 1.88
C ALA A 33 -1.16 16.22 1.41
N GLU A 34 -0.63 17.30 2.01
CA GLU A 34 0.79 17.61 1.84
C GLU A 34 1.60 16.48 2.49
N GLU A 35 2.69 16.01 1.86
CA GLU A 35 3.46 14.81 2.28
C GLU A 35 3.80 14.79 3.78
N TRP A 36 4.16 15.94 4.33
CA TRP A 36 4.52 16.10 5.75
C TRP A 36 3.33 16.06 6.72
N ARG A 37 2.10 16.04 6.21
CA ARG A 37 0.86 15.85 6.97
C ARG A 37 0.27 14.45 6.75
N GLU A 38 0.84 13.65 5.86
CA GLU A 38 0.38 12.29 5.64
C GLU A 38 0.73 11.44 6.87
N THR A 39 -0.25 10.72 7.40
CA THR A 39 0.01 9.69 8.41
C THR A 39 0.77 8.56 7.74
N GLU A 40 1.69 7.94 8.47
CA GLU A 40 2.39 6.74 7.99
C GLU A 40 1.39 5.64 7.57
N PRO A 41 1.71 4.85 6.53
CA PRO A 41 0.86 3.74 6.10
C PRO A 41 0.72 2.71 7.22
N PHE A 42 -0.44 2.07 7.29
CA PHE A 42 -0.67 1.01 8.25
C PHE A 42 0.18 -0.21 7.89
N PRO A 43 0.80 -0.90 8.87
CA PRO A 43 1.59 -2.10 8.60
C PRO A 43 0.79 -3.18 7.86
N ASP A 44 1.43 -3.87 6.92
CA ASP A 44 0.83 -4.93 6.10
C ASP A 44 1.67 -6.22 6.08
N ASP A 45 1.18 -7.25 5.39
CA ASP A 45 1.83 -8.58 5.36
C ASP A 45 3.21 -8.58 4.68
N THR A 46 3.63 -7.46 4.08
CA THR A 46 4.97 -7.27 3.51
C THR A 46 5.97 -6.74 4.53
N ASP A 47 5.49 -6.24 5.67
CA ASP A 47 6.32 -5.74 6.76
C ASP A 47 6.96 -6.87 7.59
N PRO A 48 8.07 -6.58 8.31
CA PRO A 48 8.70 -7.54 9.21
C PRO A 48 7.75 -8.06 10.31
N ALA A 49 7.90 -9.33 10.68
CA ALA A 49 7.06 -9.96 11.71
C ALA A 49 7.08 -9.25 13.08
N GLU A 50 8.19 -8.57 13.43
CA GLU A 50 8.30 -7.76 14.64
C GLU A 50 7.32 -6.58 14.66
N VAL A 51 7.06 -5.96 13.51
CA VAL A 51 6.11 -4.84 13.37
C VAL A 51 4.70 -5.34 13.59
N GLN A 52 4.38 -6.50 13.04
CA GLN A 52 3.07 -7.14 13.18
C GLN A 52 2.82 -7.63 14.61
N GLU A 53 3.83 -8.16 15.28
CA GLU A 53 3.75 -8.56 16.68
C GLU A 53 3.50 -7.35 17.60
N ALA A 54 4.22 -6.25 17.37
CA ALA A 54 4.04 -5.02 18.12
C ALA A 54 2.63 -4.44 17.97
N LEU A 55 2.05 -4.53 16.76
CA LEU A 55 0.67 -4.10 16.51
C LEU A 55 -0.36 -4.95 17.28
N ASN A 56 -0.18 -6.27 17.26
CA ASN A 56 -1.08 -7.19 17.97
C ASN A 56 -1.01 -7.03 19.50
N LEU A 57 0.17 -6.73 20.05
CA LEU A 57 0.34 -6.45 21.48
C LEU A 57 -0.30 -5.12 21.90
N ALA A 58 -0.42 -4.17 20.99
CA ALA A 58 -1.04 -2.86 21.24
C ALA A 58 -2.59 -2.90 21.16
N ALA A 59 -3.18 -3.99 20.67
CA ALA A 59 -4.62 -4.16 20.68
C ALA A 59 -5.12 -4.33 22.13
N PRO A 60 -6.09 -3.53 22.59
CA PRO A 60 -6.70 -3.77 23.89
C PRO A 60 -7.38 -5.15 23.87
N ASP A 61 -7.25 -5.89 24.98
CA ASP A 61 -7.94 -7.18 25.16
C ASP A 61 -9.41 -7.04 24.72
N PRO A 62 -9.92 -7.93 23.85
CA PRO A 62 -11.35 -7.96 23.58
C PRO A 62 -12.03 -8.21 24.93
N LEU A 63 -12.86 -7.27 25.38
CA LEU A 63 -13.61 -7.36 26.62
C LEU A 63 -14.27 -8.75 26.69
N ASP A 64 -13.95 -9.50 27.75
CA ASP A 64 -14.65 -10.72 28.14
C ASP A 64 -16.14 -10.39 28.37
N ASP A 65 -16.97 -10.56 27.34
CA ASP A 65 -18.44 -10.47 27.37
C ASP A 65 -19.08 -11.78 27.88
N GLU A 66 -18.46 -12.46 28.84
CA GLU A 66 -18.94 -13.74 29.38
C GLU A 66 -19.37 -13.59 30.86
N GLU A 67 -20.67 -13.82 31.08
CA GLU A 67 -21.26 -14.38 32.30
C GLU A 67 -21.47 -13.44 33.51
N GLY A 68 -22.48 -12.57 33.38
CA GLY A 68 -23.19 -11.97 34.51
C GLY A 68 -24.50 -12.72 34.81
N GLU A 69 -24.43 -14.02 35.10
CA GLU A 69 -25.53 -14.76 35.70
C GLU A 69 -25.66 -14.35 37.18
N GLN A 70 -26.72 -13.63 37.56
CA GLN A 70 -27.35 -13.67 38.90
C GLN A 70 -28.84 -13.38 38.83
#